data_AF-A0A2V9I259-F1
#
_entry.id   AF-A0A2V9I259-F1
#
_cell.length_a   1.000
_cell.length_b   1.000
_cell.length_c   1.000
_cell.angle_alpha   90.00
_cell.angle_beta   90.00
_cell.angle_gamma   90.00
#
_symmetry.space_group_name_H-M   'P 1'
#
loop_
_entity.id
_entity.type
_entity.pdbx_description
1 polymer ?
#
loop_
_entity_poly.entity_id
_entity_poly.type
_entity_poly.pdbx_seq_one_letter_code
_entity_poly.pdbx_strand_id
1 'polypeptide(L)'
;MKRRAFLPFLLTPTFLNPQRPVVEDGKSAPPTKITRIDTTYWRDGAALPWKPNWVWVRLHAASGLVGLGETYPRNETEASAVHSSIADMLLGRDPRDIERIWTDLYRAFDFQVTGGAEMRALSAIDLALWDLLGKSVGLPVYRLIGG
;
A
#
# COMPACT_ATOMS: atom_id res chain seq x y z
N MET A 1 61.33 -8.07 5.15
CA MET A 1 60.49 -7.08 4.46
C MET A 1 59.12 -7.72 4.18
N LYS A 2 58.08 -7.32 4.92
CA LYS A 2 56.72 -7.92 4.85
C LYS A 2 56.02 -7.49 3.56
N ARG A 3 55.50 -8.42 2.75
CA ARG A 3 54.53 -8.12 1.67
C ARG A 3 53.22 -8.85 1.95
N ARG A 4 52.15 -8.07 1.88
CA ARG A 4 50.77 -8.37 2.27
C ARG A 4 50.09 -9.28 1.25
N ALA A 5 49.29 -10.20 1.77
CA ALA A 5 48.36 -11.04 1.03
C ALA A 5 47.18 -10.20 0.49
N PHE A 6 46.82 -10.39 -0.77
CA PHE A 6 45.58 -9.92 -1.38
C PHE A 6 45.14 -10.93 -2.46
N LEU A 7 44.14 -11.75 -2.10
CA LEU A 7 43.17 -12.53 -2.91
C LEU A 7 43.70 -13.52 -3.98
N PRO A 8 43.10 -14.71 -4.16
CA PRO A 8 41.67 -14.85 -4.50
C PRO A 8 40.95 -16.05 -3.83
N PHE A 9 39.71 -15.87 -3.42
CA PHE A 9 38.78 -17.00 -3.25
C PHE A 9 37.42 -16.59 -3.80
N LEU A 10 37.33 -16.65 -5.13
CA LEU A 10 36.06 -16.71 -5.83
C LEU A 10 35.55 -18.16 -5.77
N LEU A 11 34.23 -18.30 -5.65
CA LEU A 11 33.42 -19.50 -5.83
C LEU A 11 33.31 -20.43 -4.61
N THR A 12 32.37 -20.11 -3.72
CA THR A 12 31.55 -21.14 -3.07
C THR A 12 30.16 -20.57 -2.85
N PRO A 13 29.10 -21.15 -3.44
CA PRO A 13 27.75 -20.65 -3.21
C PRO A 13 27.34 -21.08 -1.80
N THR A 14 27.21 -20.13 -0.88
CA THR A 14 26.71 -20.39 0.47
C THR A 14 25.19 -20.54 0.44
N PHE A 15 24.71 -21.65 -0.13
CA PHE A 15 23.34 -22.13 0.06
C PHE A 15 23.35 -23.27 1.06
N LEU A 16 23.18 -22.93 2.34
CA LEU A 16 22.41 -23.67 3.35
C LEU A 16 22.63 -22.98 4.71
N ASN A 17 21.77 -22.02 5.07
CA ASN A 17 21.59 -21.65 6.46
C ASN A 17 20.30 -22.32 6.95
N PRO A 18 20.37 -23.40 7.76
CA PRO A 18 19.21 -24.16 8.21
C PRO A 18 18.37 -23.45 9.29
N GLN A 19 18.67 -22.20 9.65
CA GLN A 19 17.98 -21.43 10.70
C GLN A 19 17.08 -20.31 10.16
N ARG A 20 16.86 -20.21 8.85
CA ARG A 20 15.83 -19.30 8.32
C ARG A 20 14.46 -19.98 8.46
N PRO A 21 13.44 -19.35 9.07
CA PRO A 21 12.10 -19.88 9.00
C PRO A 21 11.74 -20.02 7.51
N VAL A 22 11.46 -21.26 7.09
CA VAL A 22 10.80 -21.54 5.83
C VAL A 22 9.46 -20.81 5.93
N VAL A 23 9.26 -19.80 5.10
CA VAL A 23 7.95 -19.18 4.95
C VAL A 23 7.06 -20.29 4.42
N GLU A 24 6.16 -20.81 5.26
CA GLU A 24 5.13 -21.75 4.78
C GLU A 24 4.43 -21.07 3.59
N ASP A 25 4.41 -21.76 2.45
CA ASP A 25 3.77 -21.29 1.23
C ASP A 25 2.37 -20.75 1.58
N GLY A 26 2.17 -19.47 1.29
CA GLY A 26 1.08 -18.66 1.83
C GLY A 26 -0.26 -19.35 1.67
N LYS A 27 -0.89 -19.67 2.81
CA LYS A 27 -2.32 -20.03 2.83
C LYS A 27 -3.07 -18.93 2.09
N SER A 28 -3.81 -19.28 1.05
CA SER A 28 -4.63 -18.30 0.34
C SER A 28 -5.61 -17.70 1.35
N ALA A 29 -5.52 -16.39 1.55
CA ALA A 29 -6.41 -15.70 2.47
C ALA A 29 -7.87 -15.91 2.02
N PRO A 30 -8.83 -16.08 2.94
CA PRO A 30 -10.22 -16.23 2.56
C PRO A 30 -10.69 -15.03 1.72
N PRO A 31 -11.54 -15.26 0.69
CA PRO A 31 -12.05 -14.19 -0.13
C PRO A 31 -12.72 -13.14 0.74
N THR A 32 -12.24 -11.92 0.61
CA THR A 32 -12.61 -10.82 1.49
C THR A 32 -13.03 -9.65 0.63
N LYS A 33 -14.09 -8.94 1.04
CA LYS A 33 -14.55 -7.73 0.37
C LYS A 33 -14.18 -6.50 1.17
N ILE A 34 -13.93 -5.38 0.51
CA ILE A 34 -13.84 -4.08 1.17
C ILE A 34 -15.25 -3.67 1.61
N THR A 35 -15.40 -3.33 2.88
CA THR A 35 -16.70 -3.09 3.54
C THR A 35 -16.85 -1.67 4.05
N ARG A 36 -15.74 -0.99 4.35
CA ARG A 36 -15.74 0.40 4.81
C ARG A 36 -14.43 1.09 4.44
N ILE A 37 -14.51 2.39 4.23
CA ILE A 37 -13.38 3.27 3.95
C ILE A 37 -13.46 4.41 4.95
N ASP A 38 -12.40 4.62 5.74
CA ASP A 38 -12.31 5.73 6.68
C ASP A 38 -11.15 6.65 6.26
N THR A 39 -11.36 7.97 6.35
CA THR A 39 -10.27 8.95 6.20
C THR A 39 -10.02 9.64 7.53
N THR A 40 -8.76 9.88 7.87
CA THR A 40 -8.38 10.53 9.12
C THR A 40 -7.24 11.48 8.86
N TYR A 41 -7.37 12.70 9.36
CA TYR A 41 -6.37 13.75 9.25
C TYR A 41 -6.55 14.74 10.38
N TRP A 42 -5.51 15.50 10.65
CA TRP A 42 -5.50 16.48 11.73
C TRP A 42 -6.13 17.80 11.29
N ARG A 43 -7.01 18.37 12.14
CA ARG A 43 -7.73 19.63 11.88
C ARG A 43 -7.27 20.76 12.82
N ASP A 44 -5.96 20.89 13.06
CA ASP A 44 -5.48 21.99 13.92
C ASP A 44 -5.71 23.36 13.29
N GLY A 45 -6.11 24.32 14.12
CA GLY A 45 -6.56 25.65 13.73
C GLY A 45 -5.50 26.61 13.19
N ALA A 46 -4.20 26.27 13.30
CA ALA A 46 -3.12 27.04 12.67
C ALA A 46 -2.76 26.44 11.31
N ALA A 47 -3.62 26.67 10.31
CA ALA A 47 -3.37 26.30 8.92
C ALA A 47 -2.27 27.20 8.32
N LEU A 48 -1.02 26.97 8.72
CA LEU A 48 0.12 27.64 8.11
C LEU A 48 0.25 27.18 6.64
N PRO A 49 0.42 28.10 5.67
CA PRO A 49 0.46 27.77 4.24
C PRO A 49 1.50 26.71 3.85
N TRP A 50 2.55 26.53 4.66
CA TRP A 50 3.66 25.61 4.43
C TRP A 50 3.61 24.32 5.26
N LYS A 51 2.60 24.13 6.11
CA LYS A 51 2.48 22.92 6.92
C LYS A 51 1.90 21.78 6.06
N PRO A 52 2.62 20.65 5.90
CA PRO A 52 2.05 19.49 5.21
C PRO A 52 0.86 18.97 6.01
N ASN A 53 -0.22 18.64 5.31
CA ASN A 53 -1.36 17.98 5.91
C ASN A 53 -1.45 16.57 5.37
N TRP A 54 -1.30 15.61 6.27
CA TRP A 54 -1.37 14.19 5.94
C TRP A 54 -2.79 13.69 6.12
N VAL A 55 -3.23 12.92 5.13
CA VAL A 55 -4.46 12.14 5.16
C VAL A 55 -4.10 10.68 5.19
N TRP A 56 -4.60 9.99 6.20
CA TRP A 56 -4.57 8.54 6.25
C TRP A 56 -5.90 7.99 5.74
N VAL A 57 -5.81 6.97 4.89
CA VAL A 57 -6.94 6.22 4.37
C VAL A 57 -6.89 4.81 4.93
N ARG A 58 -7.99 4.35 5.50
CA ARG A 58 -8.13 3.00 6.05
C ARG A 58 -9.17 2.21 5.29
N LEU A 59 -8.77 1.05 4.79
CA LEU A 59 -9.65 0.11 4.10
C LEU A 59 -9.99 -1.05 5.03
N HIS A 60 -11.27 -1.20 5.36
CA HIS A 60 -11.76 -2.26 6.21
C HIS A 60 -12.25 -3.43 5.36
N ALA A 61 -11.68 -4.59 5.60
CA ALA A 61 -12.01 -5.81 4.88
C ALA A 61 -12.95 -6.69 5.71
N ALA A 62 -13.82 -7.47 5.07
CA ALA A 62 -14.78 -8.37 5.74
C ALA A 62 -14.11 -9.42 6.65
N SER A 63 -12.81 -9.70 6.45
CA SER A 63 -12.00 -10.56 7.32
C SER A 63 -11.65 -9.92 8.67
N GLY A 64 -11.99 -8.65 8.88
CA GLY A 64 -11.60 -7.86 10.03
C GLY A 64 -10.23 -7.18 9.89
N LEU A 65 -9.48 -7.47 8.82
CA LEU A 65 -8.23 -6.79 8.53
C LEU A 65 -8.46 -5.34 8.08
N VAL A 66 -7.49 -4.49 8.41
CA VAL A 66 -7.50 -3.07 8.02
C VAL A 66 -6.18 -2.73 7.34
N GLY A 67 -6.28 -2.20 6.12
CA GLY A 67 -5.16 -1.63 5.38
C GLY A 67 -5.02 -0.15 5.64
N LEU A 68 -3.78 0.33 5.70
CA LEU A 68 -3.44 1.72 5.91
C LEU A 68 -2.67 2.25 4.70
N GLY A 69 -3.12 3.38 4.17
CA GLY A 69 -2.40 4.16 3.19
C GLY A 69 -2.41 5.63 3.56
N GLU A 70 -1.56 6.41 2.90
CA GLU A 70 -1.37 7.82 3.21
C GLU A 70 -1.26 8.67 1.95
N THR A 71 -1.65 9.94 2.06
CA THR A 71 -1.45 10.96 1.03
C THR A 71 -1.36 12.37 1.60
N TYR A 72 -0.97 13.32 0.75
CA TYR A 72 -0.71 14.74 1.05
C TYR A 72 -0.83 15.56 -0.25
N PRO A 73 -1.04 16.90 -0.23
CA PRO A 73 -0.86 17.83 0.89
C PRO A 73 -2.13 18.42 1.51
N ARG A 74 -3.30 18.22 0.90
CA ARG A 74 -4.54 18.79 1.44
C ARG A 74 -5.35 17.70 2.13
N ASN A 75 -6.14 18.12 3.11
CA ASN A 75 -6.89 17.20 3.93
C ASN A 75 -8.26 16.91 3.31
N GLU A 76 -9.06 17.96 3.22
CA GLU A 76 -10.47 17.85 2.84
C GLU A 76 -10.65 17.50 1.37
N THR A 77 -9.76 17.96 0.47
CA THR A 77 -9.88 17.71 -0.96
C THR A 77 -9.64 16.23 -1.28
N GLU A 78 -8.59 15.64 -0.72
CA GLU A 78 -8.20 14.25 -0.90
C GLU A 78 -9.20 13.34 -0.20
N ALA A 79 -9.65 13.69 1.02
CA ALA A 79 -10.70 12.95 1.69
C ALA A 79 -12.03 13.00 0.92
N SER A 80 -12.38 14.15 0.33
CA SER A 80 -13.57 14.26 -0.50
C SER A 80 -13.45 13.39 -1.75
N ALA A 81 -12.30 13.35 -2.42
CA ALA A 81 -12.09 12.49 -3.59
C ALA A 81 -12.23 10.99 -3.25
N VAL A 82 -11.76 10.57 -2.07
CA VAL A 82 -11.96 9.19 -1.58
C VAL A 82 -13.45 8.87 -1.43
N HIS A 83 -14.22 9.77 -0.81
CA HIS A 83 -15.61 9.48 -0.43
C HIS A 83 -16.66 9.78 -1.51
N SER A 84 -16.36 10.63 -2.50
CA SER A 84 -17.34 11.04 -3.52
C SER A 84 -17.42 10.12 -4.73
N SER A 85 -16.28 9.59 -5.19
CA SER A 85 -16.20 8.81 -6.44
C SER A 85 -15.50 7.47 -6.27
N ILE A 86 -14.41 7.43 -5.49
CA ILE A 86 -13.61 6.22 -5.30
C ILE A 86 -14.36 5.17 -4.47
N ALA A 87 -15.05 5.60 -3.41
CA ALA A 87 -15.70 4.70 -2.47
C ALA A 87 -16.70 3.76 -3.14
N ASP A 88 -17.55 4.29 -4.02
CA ASP A 88 -18.58 3.51 -4.73
C ASP A 88 -17.98 2.44 -5.66
N MET A 89 -16.81 2.72 -6.25
CA MET A 89 -16.11 1.78 -7.12
C MET A 89 -15.32 0.70 -6.34
N LEU A 90 -14.99 0.99 -5.08
CA LEU A 90 -14.11 0.18 -4.25
C LEU A 90 -14.87 -0.72 -3.27
N LEU A 91 -16.00 -0.28 -2.73
CA LEU A 91 -16.81 -1.09 -1.81
C LEU A 91 -17.31 -2.37 -2.49
N GLY A 92 -17.24 -3.49 -1.77
CA GLY A 92 -17.64 -4.81 -2.26
C GLY A 92 -16.60 -5.52 -3.14
N ARG A 93 -15.50 -4.85 -3.52
CA ARG A 93 -14.40 -5.43 -4.30
C ARG A 93 -13.49 -6.30 -3.43
N ASP A 94 -12.83 -7.27 -4.04
CA ASP A 94 -11.76 -8.04 -3.40
C ASP A 94 -10.48 -7.19 -3.36
N PRO A 95 -9.90 -6.89 -2.19
CA PRO A 95 -8.72 -6.04 -2.08
C PRO A 95 -7.46 -6.65 -2.68
N ARG A 96 -7.48 -7.95 -3.04
CA ARG A 96 -6.34 -8.64 -3.67
C ARG A 96 -6.26 -8.37 -5.17
N ASP A 97 -7.32 -7.85 -5.78
CA ASP A 97 -7.36 -7.48 -7.19
C ASP A 97 -6.74 -6.09 -7.44
N ILE A 98 -5.55 -5.84 -6.86
CA ILE A 98 -4.91 -4.51 -6.78
C ILE A 98 -4.82 -3.86 -8.16
N GLU A 99 -4.20 -4.52 -9.13
CA GLU A 99 -4.02 -4.00 -10.50
C GLU A 99 -5.35 -3.65 -11.18
N ARG A 100 -6.37 -4.48 -10.96
CA ARG A 100 -7.70 -4.25 -11.55
C ARG A 100 -8.37 -3.05 -10.90
N ILE A 101 -8.34 -2.95 -9.58
CA ILE A 101 -8.86 -1.79 -8.85
C ILE A 101 -8.13 -0.52 -9.29
N TRP A 102 -6.80 -0.57 -9.35
CA TRP A 102 -5.98 0.56 -9.76
C TRP A 102 -6.35 1.01 -11.19
N THR A 103 -6.42 0.07 -12.13
CA THR A 103 -6.74 0.36 -13.55
C THR A 103 -8.15 0.95 -13.69
N ASP A 104 -9.14 0.38 -13.01
CA ASP A 104 -10.53 0.85 -13.05
C ASP A 104 -10.64 2.27 -12.49
N LEU A 105 -10.03 2.53 -11.32
CA LEU A 105 -10.04 3.85 -10.69
C LEU A 105 -9.28 4.87 -11.56
N TYR A 106 -8.11 4.52 -12.07
CA TYR A 106 -7.32 5.39 -12.93
C TYR A 106 -8.09 5.79 -14.20
N ARG A 107 -8.76 4.82 -14.85
CA ARG A 107 -9.62 5.08 -16.02
C ARG A 107 -10.89 5.83 -15.68
N ALA A 108 -11.40 5.75 -14.46
CA ALA A 108 -12.53 6.60 -14.04
C ALA A 108 -12.12 8.08 -13.98
N PHE A 109 -10.82 8.36 -13.83
CA PHE A 109 -10.27 9.72 -13.82
C PHE A 109 -9.84 10.22 -15.21
N ASP A 110 -10.17 9.53 -16.31
CA ASP A 110 -9.62 9.73 -17.68
C ASP A 110 -9.80 11.15 -18.29
N PHE A 111 -10.54 12.04 -17.61
CA PHE A 111 -10.68 13.46 -17.98
C PHE A 111 -9.93 14.44 -17.04
N GLN A 112 -9.23 13.95 -16.03
CA GLN A 112 -8.55 14.71 -14.94
C GLN A 112 -7.06 14.33 -14.78
N VAL A 113 -6.45 13.70 -15.80
CA VAL A 113 -5.48 12.59 -15.68
C VAL A 113 -4.07 12.89 -15.16
N THR A 114 -3.65 14.14 -14.98
CA THR A 114 -2.25 14.41 -14.61
C THR A 114 -2.11 15.12 -13.26
N GLY A 115 -2.61 14.48 -12.20
CA GLY A 115 -2.33 14.86 -10.82
C GLY A 115 -3.61 15.14 -10.02
N GLY A 116 -3.56 16.15 -9.14
CA GLY A 116 -4.72 16.54 -8.36
C GLY A 116 -4.98 15.68 -7.12
N ALA A 117 -6.19 15.76 -6.60
CA ALA A 117 -6.59 15.07 -5.37
C ALA A 117 -6.96 13.61 -5.65
N GLU A 118 -7.43 13.31 -6.85
CA GLU A 118 -7.83 12.01 -7.34
C GLU A 118 -6.63 11.07 -7.43
N MET A 119 -5.54 11.51 -8.08
CA MET A 119 -4.30 10.72 -8.17
C MET A 119 -3.67 10.47 -6.79
N ARG A 120 -3.74 11.46 -5.91
CA ARG A 120 -3.27 11.38 -4.53
C ARG A 120 -4.10 10.40 -3.70
N ALA A 121 -5.42 10.44 -3.85
CA ALA A 121 -6.33 9.50 -3.22
C ALA A 121 -6.08 8.08 -3.75
N LEU A 122 -5.91 7.90 -5.06
CA LEU A 122 -5.56 6.62 -5.66
C LEU A 122 -4.26 6.05 -5.09
N SER A 123 -3.23 6.88 -4.91
CA SER A 123 -1.98 6.46 -4.27
C SER A 123 -2.18 5.98 -2.83
N ALA A 124 -2.99 6.67 -2.01
CA ALA A 124 -3.30 6.19 -0.66
C ALA A 124 -4.07 4.86 -0.68
N ILE A 125 -5.00 4.70 -1.62
CA ILE A 125 -5.77 3.46 -1.76
C ILE A 125 -4.85 2.31 -2.15
N ASP A 126 -3.95 2.51 -3.11
CA ASP A 126 -2.97 1.49 -3.53
C ASP A 126 -2.10 1.02 -2.36
N LEU A 127 -1.55 1.95 -1.58
CA LEU A 127 -0.79 1.63 -0.36
C LEU A 127 -1.62 0.80 0.64
N ALA A 128 -2.87 1.18 0.87
CA ALA A 128 -3.76 0.47 1.78
C ALA A 128 -4.12 -0.94 1.28
N LEU A 129 -4.26 -1.13 -0.04
CA LEU A 129 -4.48 -2.44 -0.65
C LEU A 129 -3.25 -3.35 -0.48
N TRP A 130 -2.05 -2.83 -0.70
CA TRP A 130 -0.81 -3.58 -0.47
C TRP A 130 -0.61 -3.97 0.99
N ASP A 131 -0.91 -3.07 1.92
CA ASP A 131 -0.87 -3.36 3.36
C ASP A 131 -1.92 -4.43 3.74
N LEU A 132 -3.14 -4.37 3.19
CA LEU A 132 -4.14 -5.43 3.34
C LEU A 132 -3.64 -6.77 2.79
N LEU A 133 -3.05 -6.78 1.61
CA LEU A 133 -2.55 -8.00 0.99
C LEU A 133 -1.46 -8.63 1.87
N GLY A 134 -0.47 -7.84 2.29
CA GLY A 134 0.58 -8.26 3.21
C GLY A 134 0.03 -8.85 4.51
N LYS A 135 -0.91 -8.16 5.15
CA LYS A 135 -1.59 -8.67 6.36
C LYS A 135 -2.38 -9.95 6.11
N SER A 136 -3.04 -10.06 4.96
CA SER A 136 -3.86 -11.22 4.62
C SER A 136 -3.05 -12.49 4.42
N VAL A 137 -1.82 -12.37 3.92
CA VAL A 137 -0.91 -13.51 3.66
C VAL A 137 0.20 -13.63 4.72
N GLY A 138 0.24 -12.74 5.72
CA GLY A 138 1.23 -12.76 6.79
C GLY A 138 2.65 -12.39 6.33
N LEU A 139 2.80 -11.62 5.25
CA LEU A 139 4.11 -11.24 4.70
C LEU A 139 4.29 -9.72 4.66
N PRO A 140 5.52 -9.23 4.85
CA PRO A 140 5.81 -7.82 4.60
C PRO A 140 5.74 -7.52 3.10
N VAL A 141 5.24 -6.33 2.73
CA VAL A 141 4.97 -5.94 1.33
C VAL A 141 6.18 -6.10 0.41
N TYR A 142 7.39 -5.78 0.87
CA TYR A 142 8.61 -5.89 0.04
C TYR A 142 8.85 -7.33 -0.49
N ARG A 143 8.39 -8.36 0.24
CA ARG A 143 8.48 -9.75 -0.22
C ARG A 143 7.49 -10.07 -1.33
N LEU A 144 6.35 -9.37 -1.36
CA LEU A 144 5.31 -9.56 -2.36
C LEU A 144 5.68 -8.97 -3.73
N ILE A 145 6.60 -8.01 -3.76
CA ILE A 145 7.00 -7.26 -4.95
C ILE A 145 8.37 -7.67 -5.52
N GLY A 146 8.92 -8.81 -5.10
CA GLY A 146 10.14 -9.37 -5.70
C GLY A 146 11.23 -9.84 -4.73
N GLY A 147 11.12 -9.54 -3.44
CA GLY A 147 11.93 -10.19 -2.40
C GLY A 147 13.06 -9.37 -1.80
#